data_AF-A0A2E2HJN2-F1
#
_entry.id   AF-A0A2E2HJN2-F1
#
_cell.length_a   1.000
_cell.length_b   1.000
_cell.length_c   1.000
_cell.angle_alpha   90.00
_cell.angle_beta   90.00
_cell.angle_gamma   90.00
#
_symmetry.space_group_name_H-M   'P 1'
#
loop_
_entity.id
_entity.type
_entity.pdbx_description
1 polymer ?
#
loop_
_entity_poly.entity_id
_entity_poly.type
_entity_poly.pdbx_seq_one_letter_code
_entity_poly.pdbx_strand_id
1 'polypeptide(L)'
;MVVGTSNLPGTIATTASMLYSNNLTTFITSLVDDGAIAISEEDDILVGAPEGSDFYVNGMGGVLICQNGEMHPKQTRLGGALE
;
A
#
# COMPACT_ATOMS: atom_id res chain seq x y z
N MET A 1 20.34 -26.32 -13.09
CA MET A 1 20.50 -24.86 -13.22
C MET A 1 19.48 -24.21 -12.31
N VAL A 2 19.92 -23.45 -11.31
CA VAL A 2 19.02 -22.61 -10.48
C VAL A 2 19.01 -21.23 -11.11
N VAL A 3 17.83 -20.72 -11.47
CA VAL A 3 17.68 -19.37 -12.05
C VAL A 3 17.34 -18.40 -10.92
N GLY A 4 18.17 -17.38 -10.72
CA GLY A 4 18.08 -16.42 -9.62
C GLY A 4 18.00 -14.97 -10.06
N THR A 5 17.25 -14.68 -11.13
CA THR A 5 17.14 -13.32 -11.68
C THR A 5 16.33 -12.41 -10.74
N SER A 6 16.95 -11.38 -10.16
CA SER A 6 16.33 -10.50 -9.16
C SER A 6 15.21 -9.59 -9.70
N ASN A 7 15.25 -9.21 -10.98
CA ASN A 7 14.25 -8.36 -11.62
C ASN A 7 13.56 -9.08 -12.78
N LEU A 8 12.94 -10.22 -12.47
CA LEU A 8 12.21 -11.01 -13.45
C LEU A 8 11.06 -10.21 -14.13
N PRO A 9 10.28 -9.35 -13.44
CA PRO A 9 9.29 -8.51 -14.12
C PRO A 9 9.93 -7.57 -15.16
N GLY A 10 11.15 -7.11 -14.91
CA GLY A 10 11.93 -6.30 -15.86
C GLY A 10 12.24 -7.01 -17.17
N THR A 11 12.24 -8.36 -17.21
CA THR A 11 12.42 -9.09 -18.47
C THR A 11 11.18 -9.07 -19.36
N ILE A 12 10.04 -8.60 -18.83
CA ILE A 12 8.77 -8.39 -19.54
C ILE A 12 8.25 -6.97 -19.25
N ALA A 13 9.15 -5.99 -19.33
CA ALA A 13 8.94 -4.62 -18.85
C ALA A 13 7.64 -3.96 -19.36
N THR A 14 7.25 -4.19 -20.63
CA THR A 14 6.02 -3.63 -21.19
C THR A 14 4.77 -4.17 -20.47
N THR A 15 4.69 -5.49 -20.27
CA THR A 15 3.56 -6.13 -19.58
C THR A 15 3.55 -5.77 -18.10
N ALA A 16 4.72 -5.80 -17.45
CA ALA A 16 4.83 -5.41 -16.05
C ALA A 16 4.39 -3.96 -15.84
N SER A 17 4.79 -3.04 -16.73
CA SER A 17 4.36 -1.64 -16.70
C SER A 17 2.84 -1.51 -16.88
N MET A 18 2.25 -2.20 -17.85
CA MET A 18 0.79 -2.17 -18.05
C MET A 18 0.02 -2.65 -16.81
N LEU A 19 0.44 -3.76 -16.22
CA LEU A 19 -0.22 -4.29 -15.01
C LEU A 19 -0.04 -3.35 -13.81
N TYR A 20 1.16 -2.78 -13.65
CA TYR A 20 1.41 -1.79 -12.62
C TYR A 20 0.56 -0.52 -12.80
N SER A 21 0.44 -0.02 -14.03
CA SER A 21 -0.44 1.11 -14.36
C SER A 21 -1.91 0.82 -14.07
N ASN A 22 -2.38 -0.39 -14.37
CA ASN A 22 -3.75 -0.79 -14.04
C ASN A 22 -3.97 -0.80 -12.52
N ASN A 23 -3.02 -1.35 -11.75
CA ASN A 23 -3.11 -1.37 -10.30
C ASN A 23 -3.11 0.04 -9.72
N LEU A 24 -2.21 0.92 -10.18
CA LEU A 24 -2.13 2.31 -9.72
C LEU A 24 -3.38 3.09 -10.09
N THR A 25 -3.89 2.94 -11.31
CA THR A 25 -5.12 3.61 -11.75
C THR A 25 -6.30 3.18 -10.90
N THR A 26 -6.44 1.87 -10.66
CA THR A 26 -7.52 1.32 -9.82
C THR A 26 -7.43 1.86 -8.39
N PHE A 27 -6.23 1.85 -7.80
CA PHE A 27 -5.99 2.36 -6.46
C PHE A 27 -6.26 3.87 -6.35
N ILE A 28 -5.73 4.69 -7.24
CA ILE A 28 -5.98 6.14 -7.20
C ILE A 28 -7.47 6.43 -7.42
N THR A 29 -8.14 5.69 -8.32
CA THR A 29 -9.59 5.85 -8.55
C THR A 29 -10.39 5.49 -7.30
N SER A 30 -9.99 4.47 -6.52
CA SER A 30 -10.68 4.14 -5.27
C SER A 30 -10.53 5.21 -4.18
N LEU A 31 -9.54 6.10 -4.31
CA LEU A 31 -9.33 7.24 -3.40
C LEU A 31 -10.05 8.51 -3.84
N VAL A 32 -10.64 8.55 -5.05
CA VAL A 32 -11.32 9.74 -5.53
C VAL A 32 -12.73 9.79 -4.95
N ASP A 33 -13.01 10.87 -4.24
CA ASP A 33 -14.35 11.23 -3.75
C ASP A 33 -14.68 12.67 -4.22
N ASP A 34 -15.85 12.85 -4.82
CA ASP A 34 -16.31 14.12 -5.42
C ASP A 34 -15.26 14.84 -6.30
N GLY A 35 -14.47 14.07 -7.06
CA GLY A 35 -13.48 14.59 -8.00
C GLY A 35 -12.18 15.09 -7.36
N ALA A 36 -12.00 14.88 -6.05
CA ALA A 36 -10.76 15.12 -5.34
C ALA A 36 -10.22 13.82 -4.73
N ILE A 37 -8.92 13.77 -4.44
CA ILE A 37 -8.35 12.65 -3.68
C ILE A 37 -8.73 12.85 -2.21
N ALA A 38 -9.43 11.87 -1.64
CA ALA A 38 -9.79 11.82 -0.24
C ALA A 38 -9.01 10.70 0.45
N ILE A 39 -8.13 11.09 1.39
CA ILE A 39 -7.45 10.13 2.26
C ILE A 39 -8.34 9.95 3.49
N SER A 40 -8.98 8.78 3.59
CA SER A 40 -9.90 8.44 4.68
C SER A 40 -9.23 7.57 5.74
N GLU A 41 -9.46 7.91 7.01
CA GLU A 41 -9.06 7.11 8.18
C GLU A 41 -9.92 5.85 8.37
N GLU A 42 -10.97 5.69 7.57
CA GLU A 42 -11.88 4.54 7.57
C GLU A 42 -11.58 3.57 6.42
N ASP A 43 -10.67 3.91 5.51
CA ASP A 43 -10.29 3.04 4.40
C ASP A 43 -9.30 1.97 4.88
N ASP A 44 -9.80 0.72 4.98
CA ASP A 44 -9.02 -0.44 5.41
C ASP A 44 -7.76 -0.70 4.57
N ILE A 45 -7.74 -0.30 3.29
CA ILE A 45 -6.56 -0.41 2.43
C ILE A 45 -5.51 0.63 2.84
N LEU A 46 -5.94 1.86 3.12
CA LEU A 46 -5.02 2.94 3.52
C LEU A 46 -4.49 2.74 4.93
N VAL A 47 -5.37 2.53 5.91
CA VAL A 47 -5.01 2.57 7.34
C VAL A 47 -4.91 1.21 8.00
N GLY A 48 -5.38 0.15 7.32
CA GLY A 48 -5.40 -1.22 7.84
C GLY A 48 -6.75 -1.54 8.48
N ALA A 49 -7.16 -2.79 8.33
CA ALA A 49 -8.43 -3.30 8.84
C ALA A 49 -8.57 -3.09 10.37
N PRO A 50 -9.78 -2.87 10.90
CA PRO A 50 -10.02 -2.66 12.32
C PRO A 50 -9.94 -3.95 13.14
N GLU A 51 -9.78 -3.82 14.45
CA GLU A 51 -9.84 -4.95 15.39
C GLU A 51 -11.17 -5.71 15.26
N GLY A 52 -11.09 -7.04 15.16
CA GLY A 52 -12.23 -7.91 14.91
C GLY A 52 -12.47 -8.26 13.44
N SER A 53 -11.74 -7.65 12.50
CA SER A 53 -11.69 -8.11 11.11
C SER A 53 -10.77 -9.33 10.95
N ASP A 54 -11.13 -10.25 10.05
CA ASP A 54 -10.27 -11.39 9.66
C ASP A 54 -8.93 -10.95 9.06
N PHE A 55 -8.85 -9.70 8.58
CA PHE A 55 -7.65 -9.10 7.99
C PHE A 55 -6.87 -8.22 8.97
N TYR A 56 -7.30 -8.12 10.23
CA TYR A 56 -6.58 -7.34 11.23
C TYR A 56 -5.23 -7.98 11.57
N VAL A 57 -4.17 -7.18 11.48
CA VAL A 57 -2.83 -7.57 11.93
C VAL A 57 -2.30 -6.50 12.86
N ASN A 58 -2.06 -6.87 14.12
CA ASN A 58 -1.62 -5.92 15.14
C ASN A 58 -0.32 -5.20 14.73
N GLY A 59 -0.37 -3.86 14.79
CA GLY A 59 0.73 -2.95 14.46
C GLY A 59 1.11 -2.88 12.98
N MET A 60 0.31 -3.48 12.09
CA MET A 60 0.45 -3.36 10.64
C MET A 60 -0.67 -2.44 10.14
N GLY A 61 -0.31 -1.20 9.83
CA GLY A 61 -1.23 -0.30 9.13
C GLY A 61 -1.44 -0.76 7.68
N GLY A 62 -2.25 0.00 6.95
CA GLY A 62 -2.47 -0.22 5.53
C GLY A 62 -1.31 0.30 4.68
N VAL A 63 -1.60 0.73 3.46
CA VAL A 63 -0.58 1.21 2.51
C VAL A 63 -0.15 2.67 2.77
N LEU A 64 -0.87 3.41 3.62
CA LEU A 64 -0.48 4.75 4.03
C LEU A 64 0.64 4.68 5.08
N ILE A 65 1.85 5.04 4.67
CA ILE A 65 3.04 4.97 5.54
C ILE A 65 3.24 6.27 6.32
N CYS A 66 3.11 7.41 5.65
CA CYS A 66 3.43 8.73 6.20
C CYS A 66 2.53 9.81 5.57
N GLN A 67 2.16 10.81 6.36
CA GLN A 67 1.43 11.99 5.93
C GLN A 67 1.95 13.21 6.69
N ASN A 68 2.06 14.36 6.02
CA ASN A 68 2.53 15.62 6.62
C ASN A 68 3.92 15.53 7.29
N GLY A 69 4.77 14.61 6.83
CA GLY A 69 6.12 14.41 7.38
C GLY A 69 6.16 13.50 8.60
N GLU A 70 5.03 12.96 9.05
CA GLU A 70 4.93 12.05 10.20
C GLU A 70 4.47 10.66 9.76
N MET A 71 5.03 9.64 10.40
CA MET A 71 4.59 8.26 10.20
C MET A 71 3.14 8.10 10.66
N HIS A 72 2.32 7.39 9.90
CA HIS A 72 0.93 7.14 10.26
C HIS A 72 0.86 6.35 11.58
N PRO A 73 0.02 6.73 12.56
CA PRO A 73 0.03 6.17 13.91
C PRO A 73 -0.25 4.66 13.96
N LYS A 74 -0.94 4.11 12.96
CA LYS A 74 -1.18 2.66 12.84
C LYS A 74 0.03 1.85 12.36
N GLN A 75 1.12 2.48 11.91
CA GLN A 75 2.35 1.83 11.43
C GLN A 75 3.35 1.52 12.55
N THR A 76 2.90 1.02 13.70
CA THR A 76 3.75 0.87 14.89
C THR A 76 4.90 -0.13 14.69
N ARG A 77 4.72 -1.18 13.87
CA ARG A 77 5.79 -2.14 13.56
C ARG A 77 6.91 -1.54 12.69
N LEU A 78 6.58 -0.61 11.79
CA LEU A 78 7.58 0.08 10.96
C LEU A 78 8.34 1.13 11.80
N GLY A 79 7.65 1.82 12.70
CA GLY A 79 8.28 2.75 13.65
C GLY A 79 9.34 2.08 14.51
N GLY A 80 9.04 0.89 15.06
CA GLY A 80 9.99 0.13 15.87
C GLY A 80 11.18 -0.48 15.09
N ALA A 81 11.19 -0.41 13.75
CA ALA A 81 12.33 -0.85 12.94
C ALA A 81 13.33 0.28 12.64
N LEU A 82 12.99 1.52 12.99
CA LEU A 82 13.84 2.70 12.85
C LEU A 82 14.67 3.01 14.11
N GLU A 83 14.46 2.23 15.19
CA GLU A 83 15.25 2.23 16.44
C GLU A 83 16.35 1.15 16.41
#